data_AF-A0A1F9CN11-F1
#
_entry.id   AF-A0A1F9CN11-F1
#
_cell.length_a   1.000
_cell.length_b   1.000
_cell.length_c   1.000
_cell.angle_alpha   90.00
_cell.angle_beta   90.00
_cell.angle_gamma   90.00
#
_symmetry.space_group_name_H-M   'P 1'
#
loop_
_entity.id
_entity.type
_entity.pdbx_description
1 polymer ?
#
loop_
_entity_poly.entity_id
_entity_poly.type
_entity_poly.pdbx_seq_one_letter_code
_entity_poly.pdbx_strand_id
1 'polypeptide(L)'
;MRKALLGALALLATSLLIAPAFAASASSTADVQKVSADIRPVQTPDQHHALADRYRSTAEEMKKSAAESQAMSEMMNGPSQADLKPHFDEIAKIQEQMAAEYDALAKAHMSAAGQ
;
A
#
# COMPACT_ATOMS: atom_id res chain seq x y z
N MET A 1 -3.20 45.85 -55.17
CA MET A 1 -2.63 44.74 -55.97
C MET A 1 -2.84 43.47 -55.15
N ARG A 2 -3.90 42.66 -55.30
CA ARG A 2 -4.27 41.70 -56.37
C ARG A 2 -3.13 40.78 -56.82
N LYS A 3 -3.33 39.47 -56.56
CA LYS A 3 -2.75 38.20 -57.07
C LYS A 3 -2.46 37.30 -55.86
N ALA A 4 -3.30 36.36 -55.41
CA ALA A 4 -3.98 35.24 -56.07
C ALA A 4 -3.02 34.34 -56.86
N LEU A 5 -3.30 33.03 -56.77
CA LEU A 5 -2.73 31.88 -57.49
C LEU A 5 -1.44 31.30 -56.89
N LEU A 6 -1.20 29.98 -56.85
CA LEU A 6 -1.97 28.73 -56.99
C LEU A 6 -0.87 27.68 -57.26
N GLY A 7 -1.04 26.47 -56.72
CA GLY A 7 -0.40 25.26 -57.24
C GLY A 7 1.05 25.05 -56.80
N ALA A 8 1.56 23.84 -56.67
CA ALA A 8 1.02 22.50 -56.82
C ALA A 8 2.06 21.60 -56.12
N LEU A 9 1.64 20.67 -55.27
CA LEU A 9 1.56 19.26 -55.65
C LEU A 9 2.88 18.68 -56.23
N ALA A 10 3.69 18.08 -55.37
CA ALA A 10 4.56 16.94 -55.70
C ALA A 10 5.03 16.29 -54.38
N LEU A 11 4.29 15.31 -53.83
CA LEU A 11 4.50 13.88 -54.08
C LEU A 11 5.97 13.43 -53.89
N LEU A 12 6.32 13.08 -52.66
CA LEU A 12 7.16 11.94 -52.30
C LEU A 12 6.68 11.53 -50.89
N ALA A 13 5.84 10.50 -50.69
CA ALA A 13 6.16 9.08 -50.84
C ALA A 13 7.58 8.84 -50.28
N THR A 14 7.81 8.16 -49.16
CA THR A 14 7.42 6.77 -48.90
C THR A 14 7.94 6.43 -47.49
N SER A 15 7.07 5.81 -46.67
CA SER A 15 7.41 4.86 -45.60
C SER A 15 8.48 5.21 -44.55
N LEU A 16 8.01 5.57 -43.34
CA LEU A 16 8.64 5.10 -42.10
C LEU A 16 7.52 4.61 -41.18
N LEU A 17 7.03 3.39 -41.44
CA LEU A 17 7.30 2.23 -40.59
C LEU A 17 7.00 2.50 -39.11
N ILE A 18 5.74 2.22 -38.74
CA ILE A 18 5.35 1.51 -37.52
C ILE A 18 6.24 1.85 -36.31
N ALA A 19 5.99 3.00 -35.69
CA ALA A 19 6.32 3.16 -34.29
C ALA A 19 5.31 2.31 -33.49
N PRO A 20 5.75 1.38 -32.63
CA PRO A 20 4.84 0.72 -31.71
C PRO A 20 4.16 1.82 -30.90
N ALA A 21 2.83 1.80 -30.90
CA ALA A 21 2.04 2.46 -29.89
C ALA A 21 2.40 1.83 -28.54
N PHE A 22 3.53 2.25 -27.97
CA PHE A 22 3.70 2.26 -26.53
C PHE A 22 2.65 3.25 -26.03
N ALA A 23 1.44 2.74 -25.84
CA ALA A 23 0.49 3.30 -24.92
C ALA A 23 1.25 3.43 -23.60
N ALA A 24 1.72 4.65 -23.33
CA ALA A 24 2.18 5.04 -22.02
C ALA A 24 1.04 4.65 -21.08
N SER A 25 1.28 3.63 -20.26
CA SER A 25 0.42 3.33 -19.13
C SER A 25 0.44 4.57 -18.25
N ALA A 26 -0.58 5.40 -18.38
CA ALA A 26 -0.96 6.39 -17.39
C ALA A 26 -1.50 5.62 -16.16
N SER A 27 -0.62 4.87 -15.50
CA SER A 27 -0.91 4.22 -14.23
C SER A 27 -0.59 5.21 -13.12
N SER A 28 -1.66 5.64 -12.43
CA SER A 28 -1.67 5.88 -10.98
C SER A 28 -0.87 7.08 -10.43
N THR A 29 -1.18 8.30 -10.87
CA THR A 29 -1.01 9.48 -9.99
C THR A 29 -2.30 9.85 -9.25
N ALA A 30 -3.46 9.42 -9.76
CA ALA A 30 -4.77 9.68 -9.16
C ALA A 30 -5.03 8.84 -7.88
N ASP A 31 -4.52 7.61 -7.80
CA ASP A 31 -4.73 6.76 -6.61
C ASP A 31 -3.89 7.20 -5.41
N VAL A 32 -2.68 7.72 -5.62
CA VAL A 32 -1.83 8.23 -4.53
C VAL A 32 -2.44 9.49 -3.89
N GLN A 33 -3.08 10.36 -4.67
CA GLN A 33 -3.76 11.55 -4.14
C GLN A 33 -5.00 11.20 -3.32
N LYS A 34 -5.66 10.08 -3.61
CA LYS A 34 -6.83 9.62 -2.86
C LYS A 34 -6.46 9.07 -1.48
N VAL A 35 -5.28 8.47 -1.34
CA VAL A 35 -4.75 8.00 -0.04
C VAL A 35 -4.38 9.18 0.88
N SER A 36 -3.95 10.32 0.33
CA SER A 36 -3.64 11.52 1.12
C SER A 36 -4.85 12.33 1.58
N ALA A 37 -6.02 12.17 0.95
CA ALA A 37 -7.21 12.96 1.27
C ALA A 37 -7.94 12.52 2.54
N ASP A 38 -7.72 11.28 3.00
CA ASP A 38 -8.43 10.69 4.15
C ASP A 38 -7.63 10.72 5.46
N ILE A 39 -6.42 11.30 5.47
CA ILE A 39 -5.67 11.54 6.72
C ILE A 39 -6.17 12.85 7.34
N ARG A 40 -7.41 12.84 7.85
CA ARG A 40 -7.91 13.99 8.62
C ARG A 40 -7.08 14.08 9.90
N PRO A 41 -6.48 15.25 10.21
CA PRO A 41 -5.72 15.39 11.44
C PRO A 41 -6.64 15.20 12.64
N VAL A 42 -6.16 14.41 13.60
CA VAL A 42 -6.78 14.21 14.92
C VAL A 42 -6.56 15.51 15.71
N GLN A 43 -7.65 16.12 16.21
CA GLN A 43 -7.62 17.45 16.82
C GLN A 43 -8.27 17.51 18.20
N THR A 44 -9.00 16.47 18.62
CA THR A 44 -9.68 16.47 19.93
C THR A 44 -9.24 15.27 20.77
N PRO A 45 -9.24 15.40 22.12
CA PRO A 45 -8.96 14.28 23.02
C PRO A 45 -9.79 13.03 22.71
N ASP A 46 -11.08 13.20 22.43
CA ASP A 46 -11.97 12.09 22.07
C ASP A 46 -11.52 11.37 20.78
N GLN A 47 -11.04 12.11 19.78
CA GLN A 47 -10.51 11.51 18.55
C GLN A 47 -9.19 10.77 18.80
N HIS A 48 -8.35 11.30 19.69
CA HIS A 48 -7.13 10.60 20.12
C HIS A 48 -7.47 9.30 20.87
N HIS A 49 -8.46 9.30 21.76
CA HIS A 49 -8.93 8.10 22.43
C HIS A 49 -9.50 7.07 21.45
N ALA A 50 -10.39 7.48 20.54
CA ALA A 50 -10.97 6.58 19.54
C ALA A 50 -9.88 5.94 18.64
N LEU A 51 -8.86 6.70 18.27
CA LEU A 51 -7.76 6.18 17.46
C LEU A 51 -6.84 5.26 18.27
N ALA A 52 -6.60 5.57 19.54
CA ALA A 52 -5.85 4.68 20.42
C ALA A 52 -6.55 3.33 20.61
N ASP A 53 -7.88 3.33 20.81
CA ASP A 53 -8.65 2.11 20.94
C ASP A 53 -8.63 1.29 19.65
N ARG A 54 -8.73 1.95 18.49
CA ARG A 54 -8.57 1.29 17.19
C ARG A 54 -7.21 0.61 17.06
N TYR A 55 -6.13 1.32 17.37
CA TYR A 55 -4.78 0.74 17.29
C TYR A 55 -4.58 -0.40 18.29
N ARG A 56 -5.12 -0.31 19.50
CA ARG A 56 -5.11 -1.42 20.45
C ARG A 56 -5.84 -2.64 19.90
N SER A 57 -7.03 -2.46 19.30
CA SER A 57 -7.77 -3.56 18.66
C SER A 57 -6.94 -4.22 17.56
N THR A 58 -6.29 -3.42 16.71
CA THR A 58 -5.42 -3.94 15.64
C THR A 58 -4.20 -4.67 16.21
N ALA A 59 -3.60 -4.18 17.30
CA ALA A 59 -2.49 -4.88 17.95
C ALA A 59 -2.90 -6.27 18.45
N GLU A 60 -4.08 -6.39 19.05
CA GLU A 60 -4.63 -7.68 19.50
C GLU A 60 -4.94 -8.63 18.34
N GLU A 61 -5.47 -8.12 17.22
CA GLU A 61 -5.67 -8.90 16.00
C GLU A 61 -4.35 -9.44 15.44
N MET A 62 -3.29 -8.63 15.45
CA MET A 62 -1.96 -9.05 15.01
C MET A 62 -1.34 -10.09 15.95
N LYS A 63 -1.50 -9.94 17.27
CA LYS A 63 -1.08 -10.98 18.25
C LYS A 63 -1.79 -12.31 18.01
N LYS A 64 -3.10 -12.27 17.75
CA LYS A 64 -3.87 -13.47 17.42
C LYS A 64 -3.36 -14.11 16.13
N SER A 65 -3.12 -13.31 15.10
CA SER A 65 -2.61 -13.81 13.81
C SER A 65 -1.21 -14.42 13.96
N ALA A 66 -0.35 -13.83 14.79
CA ALA A 66 0.97 -14.37 15.11
C ALA A 66 0.87 -15.75 15.77
N ALA A 67 -0.03 -15.89 16.76
CA ALA A 67 -0.29 -17.16 17.41
C ALA A 67 -0.82 -18.23 16.44
N GLU A 68 -1.70 -17.86 15.50
CA GLU A 68 -2.19 -18.76 14.45
C GLU A 68 -1.04 -19.21 13.53
N SER A 69 -0.17 -18.28 13.13
CA SER A 69 1.00 -18.58 12.30
C SER A 69 2.00 -19.49 13.02
N GLN A 70 2.24 -19.25 14.31
CA GLN A 70 3.09 -20.11 15.12
C GLN A 70 2.48 -21.51 15.25
N ALA A 71 1.17 -21.63 15.49
CA ALA A 71 0.50 -22.92 15.53
C ALA A 71 0.63 -23.67 14.19
N MET A 72 0.51 -22.96 13.06
CA MET A 72 0.77 -23.57 11.74
C MET A 72 2.22 -24.02 11.60
N SER A 73 3.20 -23.21 12.01
CA SER A 73 4.62 -23.60 12.02
C SER A 73 4.86 -24.89 12.81
N GLU A 74 4.27 -25.00 14.00
CA GLU A 74 4.37 -26.19 14.86
C GLU A 74 3.74 -27.45 14.23
N MET A 75 2.75 -27.29 13.35
CA MET A 75 2.15 -28.40 12.61
C MET A 75 3.02 -28.89 11.43
N MET A 76 3.96 -28.06 10.94
CA MET A 76 4.84 -28.38 9.80
C MET A 76 6.07 -29.20 10.22
N ASN A 77 5.86 -30.38 10.80
CA ASN A 77 6.95 -31.29 11.22
C ASN A 77 7.24 -32.43 10.23
N GLY A 78 6.52 -32.49 9.10
CA GLY A 78 6.71 -33.51 8.08
C GLY A 78 7.84 -33.17 7.09
N PRO A 79 8.58 -34.17 6.57
CA PRO A 79 9.64 -33.93 5.59
C PRO A 79 9.16 -33.29 4.29
N SER A 80 7.87 -33.44 3.94
CA SER A 80 7.24 -32.78 2.78
C SER A 80 6.87 -31.31 3.01
N GLN A 81 7.00 -30.80 4.24
CA GLN A 81 6.55 -29.47 4.67
C GLN A 81 7.67 -28.69 5.39
N ALA A 82 8.88 -29.25 5.45
CA ALA A 82 10.01 -28.66 6.17
C ALA A 82 10.34 -27.23 5.71
N ASP A 83 10.11 -26.91 4.44
CA ASP A 83 10.34 -25.58 3.87
C ASP A 83 9.27 -24.54 4.25
N LEU A 84 8.10 -24.99 4.72
CA LEU A 84 7.00 -24.11 5.11
C LEU A 84 7.11 -23.62 6.55
N LYS A 85 7.76 -24.40 7.42
CA LYS A 85 8.00 -24.01 8.80
C LYS A 85 8.68 -22.62 8.93
N PRO A 86 9.83 -22.35 8.30
CA PRO A 86 10.48 -21.05 8.40
C PRO A 86 9.63 -19.91 7.82
N HIS A 87 8.75 -20.19 6.86
CA HIS A 87 7.82 -19.20 6.32
C HIS A 87 6.79 -18.77 7.36
N PHE A 88 6.16 -19.71 8.06
CA PHE A 88 5.21 -19.41 9.13
C PHE A 88 5.88 -18.76 10.35
N ASP A 89 7.12 -19.16 10.67
CA ASP A 89 7.92 -18.51 11.72
C ASP A 89 8.16 -17.01 11.40
N GLU A 90 8.49 -16.68 10.14
CA GLU A 90 8.71 -15.30 9.73
C GLU A 90 7.40 -14.49 9.73
N ILE A 91 6.28 -15.08 9.31
CA ILE A 91 4.96 -14.41 9.37
C ILE A 91 4.60 -14.09 10.83
N ALA A 92 4.76 -15.03 11.74
CA ALA A 92 4.48 -14.83 13.16
C ALA A 92 5.30 -13.65 13.72
N LYS A 93 6.60 -13.62 13.40
CA LYS A 93 7.50 -12.54 13.82
C LYS A 93 7.09 -11.16 13.27
N ILE A 94 6.73 -11.07 11.99
CA ILE A 94 6.25 -9.81 11.39
C ILE A 94 4.97 -9.34 12.09
N GLN A 95 4.05 -10.26 12.39
CA GLN A 95 2.79 -9.94 13.07
C GLN A 95 3.03 -9.47 14.51
N GLU A 96 3.97 -10.07 15.25
CA GLU A 96 4.39 -9.59 16.57
C GLU A 96 4.98 -8.18 16.52
N GLN A 97 5.82 -7.89 15.51
CA GLN A 97 6.39 -6.56 15.30
C GLN A 97 5.29 -5.52 15.01
N MET A 98 4.35 -5.83 14.11
CA MET A 98 3.21 -4.95 13.83
C MET A 98 2.34 -4.73 15.06
N ALA A 99 2.10 -5.76 15.88
CA ALA A 99 1.37 -5.61 17.13
C ALA A 99 2.06 -4.61 18.07
N ALA A 100 3.38 -4.70 18.21
CA ALA A 100 4.17 -3.77 19.02
C ALA A 100 4.11 -2.33 18.49
N GLU A 101 4.16 -2.14 17.16
CA GLU A 101 4.02 -0.83 16.54
C GLU A 101 2.64 -0.21 16.78
N TYR A 102 1.56 -0.99 16.63
CA TYR A 102 0.20 -0.51 16.91
C TYR A 102 -0.01 -0.21 18.41
N ASP A 103 0.53 -1.02 19.31
CA ASP A 103 0.51 -0.72 20.75
C ASP A 103 1.26 0.58 21.07
N ALA A 104 2.38 0.85 20.39
CA ALA A 104 3.12 2.11 20.54
C ALA A 104 2.31 3.31 20.02
N LEU A 105 1.65 3.17 18.87
CA LEU A 105 0.75 4.20 18.34
C LEU A 105 -0.42 4.47 19.28
N ALA A 106 -1.04 3.43 19.84
CA ALA A 106 -2.10 3.58 20.83
C ALA A 106 -1.64 4.39 22.04
N LYS A 107 -0.46 4.08 22.60
CA LYS A 107 0.13 4.82 23.72
C LYS A 107 0.43 6.28 23.36
N ALA A 108 0.93 6.54 22.15
CA ALA A 108 1.20 7.89 21.68
C ALA A 108 -0.10 8.73 21.62
N HIS A 109 -1.18 8.17 21.08
CA HIS A 109 -2.46 8.87 21.02
C HIS A 109 -3.08 9.07 22.40
N MET A 110 -3.02 8.09 23.31
CA MET A 110 -3.47 8.28 24.70
C MET A 110 -2.69 9.39 25.42
N SER A 111 -1.38 9.48 25.19
CA SER A 111 -0.54 10.52 25.79
C SER A 111 -0.88 11.90 25.23
N ALA A 112 -1.20 12.00 23.94
CA ALA A 112 -1.62 13.24 23.29
C ALA A 112 -3.02 13.70 23.73
N ALA A 113 -3.91 12.79 24.14
CA ALA A 113 -5.26 13.14 24.62
C ALA A 113 -5.25 13.85 25.99
N GLY A 114 -4.19 13.69 26.78
CA GLY A 114 -4.06 14.25 28.13
C GLY A 114 -3.24 15.55 28.22
N GLN A 115 -2.78 16.10 27.08
CA GLN A 115 -2.12 17.41 26.98
C GLN A 115 -3.14 18.49 26.61
#